data_AF-A0A199XUD5-F1
#
_entry.id   AF-A0A199XUD5-F1
#
_cell.length_a   1.000
_cell.length_b   1.000
_cell.length_c   1.000
_cell.angle_alpha   90.00
_cell.angle_beta   90.00
_cell.angle_gamma   90.00
#
_symmetry.space_group_name_H-M   'P 1'
#
loop_
_entity.id
_entity.type
_entity.pdbx_description
1 polymer ?
#
loop_
_entity_poly.entity_id
_entity_poly.type
_entity_poly.pdbx_seq_one_letter_code
_entity_poly.pdbx_strand_id
1 'polypeptide(L)' 'MTRQIKLIWDFRGPSSAKTAEHHEIHLKEFIKIEKLPLDITGFKTYGEMHAIAFMVVEERDMIPVRDALKPHRGEVYEN' A
#
# COMPACT_ATOMS: atom_id res chain seq x y z
N MET A 1 -7.91 -6.17 -19.54
CA MET A 1 -7.73 -5.63 -18.18
C MET A 1 -6.27 -5.28 -18.03
N THR A 2 -5.95 -4.08 -17.55
CA THR A 2 -4.58 -3.69 -17.21
C THR A 2 -4.15 -4.48 -15.98
N ARG A 3 -2.86 -4.83 -15.90
CA ARG A 3 -2.30 -5.49 -14.72
C ARG A 3 -2.48 -4.58 -13.50
N GLN A 4 -2.71 -5.18 -12.34
CA GLN A 4 -2.79 -4.46 -11.07
C GLN A 4 -1.50 -4.68 -10.29
N ILE A 5 -0.99 -3.64 -9.66
CA ILE A 5 0.26 -3.66 -8.91
C ILE A 5 -0.04 -3.33 -7.45
N LYS A 6 0.34 -4.21 -6.54
CA LYS A 6 0.30 -3.93 -5.10
C LYS A 6 1.60 -3.24 -4.69
N LEU A 7 1.49 -2.02 -4.18
CA LEU A 7 2.58 -1.27 -3.57
C LEU A 7 2.58 -1.52 -2.07
N ILE A 8 3.75 -1.81 -1.49
CA ILE A 8 3.87 -2.32 -0.12
C ILE A 8 4.88 -1.50 0.69
N TRP A 9 4.50 -1.19 1.93
CA TRP A 9 5.36 -0.60 2.95
C TRP A 9 5.54 -1.57 4.11
N ASP A 10 6.76 -2.06 4.30
CA ASP A 10 7.14 -2.80 5.51
C ASP A 10 7.45 -1.90 6.70
N PHE A 11 6.93 -2.32 7.86
CA PHE A 11 7.22 -1.73 9.16
C PHE A 11 7.77 -2.83 10.07
N ARG A 12 8.89 -2.55 10.77
CA ARG A 12 9.54 -3.49 11.68
C ARG A 12 9.58 -2.93 13.10
N GLY A 13 9.59 -3.83 14.08
CA GLY A 13 9.62 -3.48 15.50
C GLY A 13 8.27 -3.62 16.21
N PRO A 14 8.26 -3.40 17.54
CA PRO A 14 7.10 -3.69 18.39
C PRO A 14 5.88 -2.80 18.10
N SER A 15 6.09 -1.64 17.46
CA SER A 15 5.01 -0.74 17.03
C SER A 15 4.55 -0.96 15.59
N SER A 16 5.13 -1.94 14.88
CA SER A 16 4.91 -2.14 13.44
C SER A 16 3.43 -2.27 13.06
N ALA A 17 2.65 -3.04 13.84
CA ALA A 17 1.22 -3.22 13.61
C ALA A 17 0.44 -1.90 13.63
N LYS A 18 0.62 -1.08 14.69
CA LYS A 18 -0.05 0.22 14.81
C LYS A 18 0.40 1.20 13.72
N THR A 19 1.67 1.17 13.35
CA THR A 19 2.18 2.00 12.26
C THR A 19 1.57 1.61 10.92
N ALA A 20 1.47 0.31 10.63
CA ALA A 20 0.85 -0.18 9.40
C ALA A 20 -0.64 0.16 9.31
N GLU A 21 -1.37 -0.02 10.41
CA GLU A 21 -2.79 0.36 10.53
C GLU A 21 -3.01 1.85 10.27
N HIS A 22 -2.23 2.72 10.93
CA HIS A 22 -2.33 4.16 10.71
C HIS A 22 -1.92 4.55 9.27
N HIS A 23 -0.89 3.91 8.72
CA HIS A 23 -0.45 4.19 7.35
C HIS A 23 -1.53 3.84 6.32
N GLU A 24 -2.31 2.78 6.52
CA GLU A 24 -3.44 2.42 5.65
C GLU A 24 -4.49 3.56 5.58
N ILE A 25 -4.73 4.28 6.68
CA ILE A 25 -5.66 5.42 6.69
C ILE A 25 -5.18 6.51 5.72
N HIS A 26 -3.88 6.84 5.73
CA HIS A 26 -3.31 7.80 4.79
C HIS A 26 -3.36 7.32 3.34
N LEU A 27 -3.18 6.02 3.09
CA LEU A 27 -3.33 5.46 1.73
C LEU A 27 -4.78 5.61 1.23
N LYS A 28 -5.78 5.37 2.09
CA LYS A 28 -7.20 5.60 1.76
C LYS A 28 -7.49 7.08 1.48
N GLU A 29 -6.90 7.99 2.24
CA GLU A 29 -7.03 9.44 1.98
C GLU A 29 -6.40 9.84 0.64
N PHE A 30 -5.21 9.33 0.36
CA PHE A 30 -4.50 9.58 -0.89
C PHE A 30 -5.30 9.12 -2.11
N ILE A 31 -5.88 7.91 -2.06
CA ILE A 31 -6.76 7.39 -3.13
C ILE A 31 -7.91 8.36 -3.42
N LYS A 32 -8.53 8.92 -2.38
CA LYS A 32 -9.65 9.86 -2.53
C LYS A 32 -9.21 11.21 -3.09
N ILE A 33 -8.05 11.73 -2.65
CA ILE A 33 -7.49 13.01 -3.10
C ILE A 33 -7.10 12.93 -4.58
N GLU A 34 -6.36 11.90 -4.95
CA GLU A 34 -5.86 11.67 -6.32
C GLU A 34 -6.91 11.05 -7.24
N LYS A 35 -8.07 10.66 -6.70
CA LYS A 35 -9.20 10.03 -7.43
C LYS A 35 -8.75 8.79 -8.21
N LEU A 36 -7.94 7.95 -7.56
CA LEU A 36 -7.47 6.71 -8.16
C LEU A 36 -8.64 5.75 -8.44
N PRO A 37 -8.58 4.96 -9.51
CA PRO A 37 -9.68 4.10 -9.93
C PRO A 37 -9.92 2.90 -9.00
N LEU A 38 -8.91 2.51 -8.22
CA LEU A 38 -8.97 1.37 -7.30
C LEU A 38 -9.00 1.86 -5.86
N ASP A 39 -9.94 1.32 -5.08
CA ASP A 39 -10.03 1.52 -3.63
C ASP A 39 -9.70 0.22 -2.89
N ILE A 40 -8.53 -0.35 -3.21
CA ILE A 40 -8.03 -1.58 -2.60
C ILE A 40 -6.80 -1.23 -1.77
N THR A 41 -6.97 -1.23 -0.45
CA THR A 41 -5.89 -1.03 0.53
C THR A 41 -6.02 -2.02 1.66
N GLY A 42 -4.98 -2.12 2.47
CA GLY A 42 -5.04 -2.87 3.71
C GLY A 42 -3.74 -2.81 4.50
N PHE A 43 -3.78 -3.41 5.68
CA PHE A 43 -2.58 -3.75 6.42
C PHE A 43 -2.63 -5.23 6.82
N LYS A 44 -1.46 -5.82 7.04
CA LYS A 44 -1.32 -7.20 7.54
C LYS A 44 -0.20 -7.25 8.56
N THR A 45 -0.40 -8.02 9.62
CA THR A 45 0.63 -8.32 10.62
C THR A 45 1.19 -9.72 10.36
N TYR A 46 2.50 -9.87 10.49
CA TYR A 46 3.21 -11.16 10.36
C TYR A 46 3.79 -11.63 11.69
N GLY A 47 3.34 -11.03 12.80
CA GLY A 47 3.82 -11.24 14.16
C GLY A 47 3.96 -9.92 14.91
N GLU A 48 4.60 -9.95 16.07
CA GLU A 48 4.77 -8.77 16.94
C GLU A 48 5.78 -7.75 16.40
N MET A 49 6.67 -8.18 15.49
CA MET A 49 7.83 -7.41 15.04
C MET A 49 7.79 -7.00 13.56
N HIS A 50 6.73 -7.37 12.83
CA HIS A 50 6.61 -7.04 11.41
C HIS A 50 5.15 -6.91 11.01
N ALA A 51 4.85 -5.81 10.34
CA ALA A 51 3.58 -5.57 9.66
C ALA A 51 3.84 -4.86 8.33
N ILE A 52 2.85 -4.90 7.44
CA ILE A 52 2.85 -4.16 6.18
C ILE A 52 1.57 -3.35 6.05
N ALA A 53 1.66 -2.22 5.37
CA ALA A 53 0.52 -1.58 4.72
C ALA A 53 0.67 -1.71 3.21
N PHE A 54 -0.44 -1.70 2.48
CA PHE A 54 -0.43 -1.77 1.03
C PHE A 54 -1.60 -1.03 0.40
N MET A 55 -1.42 -0.64 -0.87
CA MET A 55 -2.48 -0.25 -1.78
C MET A 55 -2.27 -0.92 -3.13
N VAL A 56 -3.35 -1.11 -3.89
CA VAL A 56 -3.29 -1.64 -5.25
C VAL A 56 -3.65 -0.52 -6.23
N VAL A 57 -2.86 -0.41 -7.29
CA VAL A 57 -3.05 0.56 -8.37
C VAL A 57 -3.10 -0.15 -9.72
N GLU A 58 -3.69 0.49 -10.73
CA GLU A 58 -3.52 0.03 -12.11
C GLU A 58 -2.05 0.23 -12.54
N GLU A 59 -1.55 -0.63 -13.42
CA GLU A 59 -0.15 -0.55 -13.91
C GLU A 59 0.20 0.82 -14.50
N ARG A 60 -0.76 1.52 -15.13
CA ARG A 60 -0.56 2.88 -15.65
C ARG A 60 -0.28 3.93 -14.57
N ASP A 61 -0.81 3.72 -13.36
CA ASP A 61 -0.72 4.66 -12.23
C ASP A 61 0.46 4.30 -11.31
N MET A 62 1.14 3.16 -11.57
CA MET A 62 2.19 2.63 -10.70
C MET A 62 3.38 3.57 -10.56
N ILE A 63 3.94 4.08 -11.67
CA ILE A 63 5.12 4.96 -11.64
C ILE A 63 4.83 6.27 -10.87
N PRO A 64 3.78 7.05 -11.19
CA PRO A 64 3.53 8.30 -10.48
C PRO A 64 3.24 8.08 -8.98
N VAL A 65 2.46 7.05 -8.62
CA VAL A 65 2.16 6.75 -7.22
C VAL A 65 3.42 6.28 -6.47
N ARG A 66 4.26 5.44 -7.10
CA ARG A 66 5.55 5.03 -6.53
C ARG A 66 6.46 6.22 -6.25
N ASP A 67 6.58 7.14 -7.20
CA ASP A 67 7.50 8.27 -7.08
C ASP A 67 7.03 9.27 -6.00
N ALA A 68 5.70 9.43 -5.85
CA ALA A 68 5.10 10.25 -4.81
C ALA A 68 5.22 9.64 -3.40
N LEU A 69 4.89 8.35 -3.25
CA LEU A 69 4.72 7.72 -1.93
C LEU A 69 5.89 6.82 -1.49
N LYS A 70 6.79 6.48 -2.41
CA LYS A 70 8.03 5.71 -2.17
C LYS A 70 7.80 4.40 -1.37
N PRO A 71 6.97 3.47 -1.89
CA PRO A 71 6.82 2.15 -1.29
C PRO A 71 8.15 1.40 -1.25
N HIS A 72 8.29 0.47 -0.31
CA HIS A 72 9.49 -0.36 -0.18
C HIS A 72 9.60 -1.39 -1.32
N ARG A 73 8.47 -1.93 -1.78
CA ARG A 73 8.41 -2.87 -2.92
C ARG A 73 7.07 -2.82 -3.63
N GLY A 74 7.03 -3.37 -4.85
CA GLY A 74 5.81 -3.64 -5.60
C GLY A 74 5.75 -5.08 -6.07
N GLU A 75 4.55 -5.65 -6.13
CA GLU A 75 4.29 -7.01 -6.65
C GLU A 75 3.06 -6.99 -7.56
N VAL A 76 2.91 -8.02 -8.39
CA VAL A 76 1.64 -8.22 -9.12
C VAL A 76 0.56 -8.50 -8.11
N TYR A 77 -0.56 -7.79 -8.23
CA TYR A 77 -1.73 -8.13 -7.45
C TYR A 77 -2.46 -9.29 -8.13
N GLU A 78 -2.41 -10.45 -7.47
CA GLU A 78 -3.19 -11.63 -7.80
C GLU A 78 -4.32 -11.73 -6.78
N ASN A 79 -5.54 -11.95 -7.29
CA ASN A 79 -6.77 -11.97 -6.51
C ASN A 79 -7.08 -13.39 -6.01
#